data_AF-A0A9E3DTZ7-F1
#
_entry.id   AF-A0A9E3DTZ7-F1
#
_cell.length_a   1.000
_cell.length_b   1.000
_cell.length_c   1.000
_cell.angle_alpha   90.00
_cell.angle_beta   90.00
_cell.angle_gamma   90.00
#
_symmetry.space_group_name_H-M   'P 1'
#
loop_
_entity.id
_entity.type
_entity.pdbx_description
1 polymer ?
#
loop_
_entity_poly.entity_id
_entity_poly.type
_entity_poly.pdbx_seq_one_letter_code
_entity_poly.pdbx_strand_id
1 'polypeptide(L)'
;MDGDDLYGLSLDRFIPERNALARSLRKQGRRDEAAQVAALRKPSVAAWAVNQLVRTQREPVAELFAAGDALREAHQQVVSGHGGGGSLAAAVRREREAVEALVGAAQGLLDSDGHELTAATIERLSDTLHAGALDLDAREMVRAARLQHELRHVGLGDGLEASAPPIPSRSTRQAPAGDKRAQQAERERARARRAAEARARRNADRAARALQSAQERRDRAAQALRDAEAELAQARAQAHEAARELG
;
A
#
# COMPACT_ATOMS: atom_id res chain seq x y z
N MET A 1 21.65 -4.60 -20.04
CA MET A 1 20.32 -5.23 -20.05
C MET A 1 20.43 -6.64 -19.50
N ASP A 2 20.30 -6.74 -18.19
CA ASP A 2 20.04 -7.99 -17.48
C ASP A 2 18.53 -8.21 -17.28
N GLY A 3 18.15 -9.19 -16.46
CA GLY A 3 16.74 -9.46 -16.16
C GLY A 3 16.05 -8.37 -15.34
N ASP A 4 16.80 -7.61 -14.53
CA ASP A 4 16.26 -6.57 -13.67
C ASP A 4 16.01 -5.28 -14.45
N ASP A 5 16.83 -4.99 -15.46
CA ASP A 5 16.63 -3.89 -16.40
C ASP A 5 15.26 -3.94 -17.11
N LEU A 6 14.69 -5.15 -17.29
CA LEU A 6 13.37 -5.33 -17.91
C LEU A 6 12.24 -4.67 -17.12
N TYR A 7 12.33 -4.64 -15.79
CA TYR A 7 11.34 -4.01 -14.92
C TYR A 7 11.43 -2.47 -14.92
N GLY A 8 12.49 -1.91 -15.51
CA GLY A 8 12.64 -0.47 -15.74
C GLY A 8 12.03 0.02 -17.05
N LEU A 9 11.58 -0.87 -17.94
CA LEU A 9 10.97 -0.50 -19.22
C LEU A 9 9.51 -0.06 -19.07
N SER A 10 8.95 0.56 -20.11
CA SER A 10 7.50 0.70 -20.21
C SER A 10 6.82 -0.67 -20.26
N LEU A 11 5.59 -0.73 -19.76
CA LEU A 11 4.91 -1.99 -19.46
C LEU A 11 4.63 -2.85 -20.73
N ASP A 12 4.47 -2.22 -21.88
CA ASP A 12 4.28 -2.82 -23.21
C ASP A 12 5.60 -3.40 -23.77
N ARG A 13 6.74 -2.80 -23.43
CA ARG A 13 8.07 -3.25 -23.87
C ARG A 13 8.58 -4.46 -23.10
N PHE A 14 8.03 -4.76 -21.92
CA PHE A 14 8.48 -5.85 -21.07
C PHE A 14 8.53 -7.21 -21.81
N ILE A 15 7.43 -7.63 -22.45
CA ILE A 15 7.36 -8.94 -23.12
C ILE A 15 8.26 -9.01 -24.37
N PRO A 16 8.22 -8.02 -25.29
CA PRO A 16 9.12 -7.97 -26.43
C PRO A 16 10.60 -8.06 -26.02
N GLU A 17 11.02 -7.25 -25.05
CA GLU A 17 12.43 -7.20 -24.61
C GLU A 17 12.83 -8.46 -23.83
N ARG A 18 11.96 -9.00 -22.96
CA ARG A 18 12.21 -10.29 -22.28
C ARG A 18 12.45 -11.41 -23.30
N ASN A 19 11.65 -11.47 -24.36
CA ASN A 19 11.79 -12.47 -25.40
C ASN A 19 13.03 -12.24 -26.27
N ALA A 20 13.42 -10.98 -26.53
CA ALA A 20 14.66 -10.65 -27.23
C ALA A 20 15.90 -11.04 -26.40
N LEU A 21 15.92 -10.68 -25.11
CA LEU A 21 16.99 -11.01 -24.18
C LEU A 21 17.15 -12.53 -24.03
N ALA A 22 16.06 -13.26 -23.80
CA ALA A 22 16.10 -14.73 -23.71
C ALA A 22 16.58 -15.40 -25.01
N ARG A 23 16.28 -14.83 -26.20
CA ARG A 23 16.84 -15.33 -27.47
C ARG A 23 18.33 -15.04 -27.59
N SER A 24 18.77 -13.85 -27.19
CA SER A 24 20.18 -13.46 -27.19
C SER A 24 21.02 -14.37 -26.29
N LEU A 25 20.56 -14.61 -25.05
CA LEU A 25 21.24 -15.50 -24.10
C LEU A 25 21.35 -16.95 -24.62
N ARG A 26 20.32 -17.47 -25.30
CA ARG A 26 20.40 -18.80 -25.95
C ARG A 26 21.46 -18.85 -27.05
N LYS A 27 21.58 -17.80 -27.87
CA LYS A 27 22.61 -17.71 -28.92
C LYS A 27 24.02 -17.67 -28.33
N GLN A 28 24.16 -17.12 -27.12
CA GLN A 28 25.42 -17.07 -26.36
C GLN A 28 25.71 -18.37 -25.58
N GLY A 29 24.89 -19.42 -25.69
CA GLY A 29 25.06 -20.68 -24.95
C GLY A 29 24.59 -20.64 -23.49
N ARG A 30 24.12 -19.50 -22.98
CA ARG A 30 23.66 -19.28 -21.60
C ARG A 30 22.20 -19.74 -21.42
N ARG A 31 21.97 -21.04 -21.58
CA ARG A 31 20.60 -21.62 -21.63
C ARG A 31 19.83 -21.49 -20.32
N ASP A 32 20.49 -21.65 -19.18
CA ASP A 32 19.83 -21.57 -17.87
C ASP A 32 19.37 -20.14 -17.56
N GLU A 33 20.22 -19.15 -17.82
CA GLU A 33 19.87 -17.74 -17.68
C GLU A 33 18.77 -17.31 -18.66
N ALA A 34 18.82 -17.82 -19.89
CA ALA A 34 17.73 -17.60 -20.84
C ALA A 34 16.39 -18.18 -20.35
N ALA A 35 16.41 -19.31 -19.65
CA ALA A 35 15.22 -19.91 -19.05
C ALA A 35 14.71 -19.07 -17.88
N GLN A 36 15.60 -18.54 -17.03
CA GLN A 36 15.25 -17.63 -15.94
C GLN A 36 14.60 -16.35 -16.47
N VAL A 37 15.21 -15.70 -17.48
CA VAL A 37 14.64 -14.50 -18.12
C VAL A 37 13.29 -14.81 -18.75
N ALA A 38 13.14 -15.94 -19.45
CA ALA A 38 11.87 -16.32 -20.06
C ALA A 38 10.76 -16.58 -19.03
N ALA A 39 11.12 -16.99 -17.80
CA ALA A 39 10.19 -17.23 -16.70
C ALA A 39 9.74 -15.95 -15.98
N LEU A 40 10.39 -14.81 -16.22
CA LEU A 40 9.99 -13.52 -15.62
C LEU A 40 8.57 -13.14 -16.04
N ARG A 41 7.76 -12.78 -15.06
CA ARG A 41 6.37 -12.35 -15.25
C ARG A 41 6.29 -10.86 -15.48
N LYS A 42 5.41 -10.47 -16.40
CA LYS A 42 5.05 -9.07 -16.61
C LYS A 42 4.43 -8.53 -15.32
N PRO A 43 4.87 -7.37 -14.82
CA PRO A 43 4.30 -6.76 -13.63
C PRO A 43 2.86 -6.31 -13.88
N SER A 44 2.05 -6.20 -12.81
CA SER A 44 0.82 -5.42 -12.87
C SER A 44 1.11 -3.93 -13.04
N VAL A 45 0.11 -3.12 -13.40
CA VAL A 45 0.31 -1.67 -13.62
C VAL A 45 0.80 -0.96 -12.35
N ALA A 46 0.22 -1.28 -11.19
CA ALA A 46 0.64 -0.67 -9.92
C ALA A 46 2.04 -1.15 -9.50
N ALA A 47 2.36 -2.44 -9.67
CA ALA A 47 3.70 -2.96 -9.41
C ALA A 47 4.76 -2.33 -10.33
N TRP A 48 4.42 -2.13 -11.61
CA TRP A 48 5.25 -1.40 -12.56
C TRP A 48 5.50 0.04 -12.12
N ALA A 49 4.46 0.77 -11.73
CA ALA A 49 4.60 2.15 -11.27
C ALA A 49 5.51 2.25 -10.02
N VAL A 50 5.39 1.33 -9.05
CA VAL A 50 6.33 1.25 -7.92
C VAL A 50 7.76 0.96 -8.38
N ASN A 51 7.96 0.01 -9.30
CA ASN A 51 9.29 -0.27 -9.85
C ASN A 51 9.91 0.95 -10.54
N GLN A 52 9.10 1.77 -11.24
CA GLN A 52 9.54 3.02 -11.84
C GLN A 52 9.93 4.05 -10.77
N LEU A 53 9.08 4.26 -9.77
CA LEU A 53 9.36 5.19 -8.66
C LEU A 53 10.68 4.87 -7.96
N VAL A 54 10.97 3.59 -7.68
CA VAL A 54 12.24 3.19 -7.04
C VAL A 54 13.45 3.50 -7.92
N ARG A 55 13.29 3.48 -9.24
CA ARG A 55 14.37 3.73 -10.19
C ARG A 55 14.58 5.22 -10.46
N THR A 56 13.52 6.02 -10.47
CA THR A 56 13.56 7.45 -10.84
C THR A 56 13.53 8.39 -9.62
N GLN A 57 12.78 8.05 -8.57
CA GLN A 57 12.54 8.87 -7.39
C GLN A 57 13.37 8.41 -6.18
N ARG A 58 14.70 8.33 -6.34
CA ARG A 58 15.60 7.75 -5.33
C ARG A 58 15.50 8.42 -3.96
N GLU A 59 15.45 9.75 -3.92
CA GLU A 59 15.38 10.52 -2.67
C GLU A 59 14.02 10.35 -1.96
N PRO A 60 12.86 10.53 -2.63
CA PRO A 60 11.56 10.21 -2.03
C PRO A 60 11.43 8.77 -1.53
N VAL A 61 12.00 7.79 -2.24
CA VAL A 61 12.00 6.38 -1.79
C VAL A 61 12.91 6.16 -0.57
N ALA A 62 14.06 6.84 -0.51
CA ALA A 62 14.90 6.80 0.69
C ALA A 62 14.17 7.38 1.91
N GLU A 63 13.44 8.48 1.72
CA GLU A 63 12.63 9.11 2.77
C GLU A 63 11.49 8.19 3.25
N LEU A 64 10.81 7.46 2.34
CA LEU A 64 9.82 6.45 2.71
C LEU A 64 10.41 5.39 3.66
N PHE A 65 11.59 4.88 3.35
CA PHE A 65 12.24 3.86 4.17
C PHE A 65 12.71 4.43 5.51
N ALA A 66 13.25 5.65 5.52
CA ALA A 66 13.64 6.35 6.75
C ALA A 66 12.43 6.62 7.66
N ALA A 67 11.29 7.02 7.09
CA ALA A 67 10.03 7.18 7.82
C ALA A 67 9.55 5.87 8.44
N GLY A 68 9.65 4.76 7.69
CA GLY A 68 9.36 3.42 8.21
C GLY A 68 10.28 2.98 9.36
N ASP A 69 11.56 3.35 9.32
CA ASP A 69 12.50 3.10 10.42
C ASP A 69 12.17 3.93 11.66
N ALA A 70 11.88 5.23 11.49
CA ALA A 70 11.46 6.10 12.56
C ALA A 70 10.16 5.62 13.23
N LEU A 71 9.22 5.07 12.46
CA LEU A 71 7.99 4.50 12.98
C LEU A 71 8.25 3.24 13.82
N ARG A 72 9.14 2.35 13.35
CA ARG A 72 9.54 1.16 14.10
C ARG A 72 10.21 1.55 15.42
N GLU A 73 11.11 2.52 15.39
CA GLU A 73 11.80 3.02 16.59
C GLU A 73 10.80 3.66 17.58
N ALA A 74 9.93 4.55 17.10
CA ALA A 74 8.92 5.17 17.95
C ALA A 74 7.98 4.13 18.58
N HIS A 75 7.58 3.11 17.83
CA HIS A 75 6.78 2.00 18.36
C HIS A 75 7.54 1.22 19.45
N GLN A 76 8.82 0.91 19.25
CA GLN A 76 9.65 0.25 20.26
C GLN A 76 9.80 1.09 21.54
N GLN A 77 9.96 2.42 21.42
CA GLN A 77 10.04 3.33 22.56
C GLN A 77 8.72 3.35 23.35
N VAL A 78 7.57 3.37 22.66
CA VAL A 78 6.26 3.31 23.32
C VAL A 78 6.06 1.97 24.04
N VAL A 79 6.37 0.84 23.38
CA VAL A 79 6.22 -0.51 23.98
C VAL A 79 7.15 -0.70 25.18
N SER A 80 8.35 -0.13 25.14
CA SER A 80 9.31 -0.18 26.26
C SER A 80 9.01 0.83 27.37
N GLY A 81 7.98 1.67 27.23
CA GLY A 81 7.61 2.69 28.22
C GLY A 81 8.55 3.90 28.29
N HIS A 82 9.48 4.03 27.35
CA HIS A 82 10.46 5.13 27.27
C HIS A 82 9.99 6.27 26.33
N GLY A 83 8.90 6.07 25.60
CA GLY A 83 8.34 7.02 24.64
C GLY A 83 6.93 7.50 24.98
N GLY A 84 6.62 8.74 24.60
CA GLY A 84 5.27 9.29 24.65
C GLY A 84 4.54 9.16 23.32
N GLY A 85 3.20 9.14 23.33
CA GLY A 85 2.38 9.00 22.10
C GLY A 85 2.61 10.07 21.03
N GLY A 86 3.24 11.21 21.38
CA GLY A 86 3.62 12.27 20.44
C GLY A 86 4.70 11.85 19.42
N SER A 87 5.68 11.04 19.81
CA SER A 87 6.73 10.59 18.88
C SER A 87 6.19 9.61 17.84
N LEU A 88 5.31 8.69 18.27
CA LEU A 88 4.61 7.77 17.36
C LEU A 88 3.70 8.54 16.39
N ALA A 89 2.94 9.52 16.86
CA ALA A 89 2.08 10.32 16.01
C ALA A 89 2.87 11.14 14.96
N ALA A 90 4.04 11.65 15.32
CA ALA A 90 4.94 12.33 14.39
C ALA A 90 5.50 11.36 13.33
N ALA A 91 5.94 10.17 13.74
CA ALA A 91 6.46 9.16 12.81
C ALA A 91 5.38 8.66 11.83
N VAL A 92 4.14 8.48 12.29
CA VAL A 92 2.99 8.13 11.42
C VAL A 92 2.74 9.23 10.38
N ARG A 93 2.82 10.51 10.77
CA ARG A 93 2.67 11.62 9.83
C ARG A 93 3.76 11.62 8.77
N ARG A 94 5.02 11.47 9.18
CA ARG A 94 6.17 11.42 8.28
C ARG A 94 6.05 10.30 7.24
N GLU A 95 5.58 9.13 7.66
CA GLU A 95 5.34 8.00 6.76
C GLU A 95 4.25 8.32 5.72
N ARG A 96 3.13 8.91 6.15
CA ARG A 96 2.06 9.32 5.23
C ARG A 96 2.52 10.38 4.24
N GLU A 97 3.25 11.39 4.70
CA GLU A 97 3.81 12.46 3.85
C GLU A 97 4.76 11.88 2.80
N ALA A 98 5.59 10.91 3.17
CA ALA A 98 6.49 10.23 2.23
C ALA A 98 5.72 9.41 1.17
N VAL A 99 4.65 8.72 1.57
CA VAL A 99 3.77 7.99 0.63
C VAL A 99 3.04 8.95 -0.29
N GLU A 100 2.48 10.05 0.24
CA GLU A 100 1.79 11.08 -0.55
C GLU A 100 2.73 11.72 -1.59
N ALA A 101 3.99 12.01 -1.23
CA ALA A 101 4.98 12.53 -2.17
C ALA A 101 5.24 11.56 -3.33
N LEU A 102 5.34 10.26 -3.05
CA LEU A 102 5.54 9.23 -4.06
C LEU A 102 4.28 8.99 -4.92
N VAL A 103 3.09 9.08 -4.32
CA VAL A 103 1.81 9.03 -5.05
C VAL A 103 1.70 10.22 -6.01
N GLY A 104 2.06 11.43 -5.57
CA GLY A 104 2.11 12.62 -6.42
C GLY A 104 3.09 12.45 -7.59
N ALA A 105 4.27 11.87 -7.34
CA ALA A 105 5.20 11.53 -8.41
C ALA A 105 4.64 10.47 -9.39
N ALA A 106 3.87 9.49 -8.88
CA ALA A 106 3.26 8.45 -9.70
C ALA A 106 2.16 8.98 -10.63
N GLN A 107 1.47 10.05 -10.25
CA GLN A 107 0.45 10.68 -11.11
C GLN A 107 1.05 11.27 -12.40
N GLY A 108 2.34 11.59 -12.39
CA GLY A 108 3.08 11.98 -13.60
C GLY A 108 3.48 10.81 -14.51
N LEU A 109 3.26 9.56 -14.08
CA LEU A 109 3.49 8.38 -14.91
C LEU A 109 2.28 8.11 -15.79
N LEU A 110 2.55 7.81 -17.06
CA LEU A 110 1.55 7.36 -18.02
C LEU A 110 1.67 5.85 -18.20
N ASP A 111 0.53 5.19 -18.39
CA ASP A 111 0.52 3.80 -18.82
C ASP A 111 1.08 3.65 -20.24
N SER A 112 1.18 2.41 -20.71
CA SER A 112 1.73 2.11 -22.03
C SER A 112 0.95 2.73 -23.20
N ASP A 113 -0.31 3.10 -23.00
CA ASP A 113 -1.15 3.73 -24.01
C ASP A 113 -1.17 5.26 -23.87
N GLY A 114 -0.35 5.80 -22.95
CA GLY A 114 -0.21 7.24 -22.70
C GLY A 114 -1.30 7.82 -21.79
N HIS A 115 -2.07 6.98 -21.11
CA HIS A 115 -3.12 7.44 -20.19
C HIS A 115 -2.61 7.56 -18.77
N GLU A 116 -3.21 8.46 -18.00
CA GLU A 116 -2.95 8.58 -16.57
C GLU A 116 -3.32 7.30 -15.80
N LEU A 117 -2.62 7.05 -14.70
CA LEU A 117 -2.95 5.94 -13.81
C LEU A 117 -4.33 6.13 -13.19
N THR A 118 -5.17 5.09 -13.28
CA THR A 118 -6.51 5.11 -12.67
C THR A 118 -6.44 5.23 -11.14
N ALA A 119 -7.48 5.81 -10.53
CA ALA A 119 -7.57 5.94 -9.06
C ALA A 119 -7.36 4.60 -8.33
N ALA A 120 -7.92 3.50 -8.85
CA ALA A 120 -7.74 2.17 -8.30
C ALA A 120 -6.29 1.67 -8.39
N THR A 121 -5.53 2.11 -9.39
CA THR A 121 -4.11 1.79 -9.53
C THR A 121 -3.27 2.58 -8.55
N ILE A 122 -3.60 3.86 -8.37
CA ILE A 122 -2.97 4.74 -7.37
C ILE A 122 -3.19 4.20 -5.95
N GLU A 123 -4.40 3.74 -5.63
CA GLU A 123 -4.70 3.12 -4.33
C GLU A 123 -3.83 1.89 -4.08
N ARG A 124 -3.72 0.97 -5.04
CA ARG A 124 -2.89 -0.23 -4.90
C ARG A 124 -1.39 0.08 -4.83
N LEU A 125 -0.94 1.13 -5.52
CA LEU A 125 0.42 1.64 -5.40
C LEU A 125 0.66 2.16 -3.98
N SER A 126 -0.25 2.97 -3.45
CA SER A 126 -0.18 3.48 -2.07
C SER A 126 -0.11 2.34 -1.05
N ASP A 127 -0.96 1.31 -1.19
CA ASP A 127 -0.95 0.11 -0.34
C ASP A 127 0.42 -0.60 -0.36
N THR A 128 1.04 -0.66 -1.54
CA THR A 128 2.36 -1.28 -1.73
C THR A 128 3.47 -0.46 -1.08
N LEU A 129 3.40 0.88 -1.16
CA LEU A 129 4.35 1.79 -0.53
C LEU A 129 4.25 1.71 1.00
N HIS A 130 3.04 1.71 1.56
CA HIS A 130 2.81 1.46 2.98
C HIS A 130 3.40 0.12 3.41
N ALA A 131 3.19 -0.95 2.64
CA ALA A 131 3.82 -2.24 2.92
C ALA A 131 5.36 -2.14 2.95
N GLY A 132 5.97 -1.47 1.98
CA GLY A 132 7.42 -1.27 1.93
C GLY A 132 7.99 -0.38 3.04
N ALA A 133 7.20 0.51 3.62
CA ALA A 133 7.60 1.29 4.78
C ALA A 133 7.57 0.46 6.06
N LEU A 134 6.49 -0.32 6.25
CA LEU A 134 6.13 -0.94 7.53
C LEU A 134 6.69 -2.36 7.71
N ASP A 135 6.84 -3.12 6.63
CA ASP A 135 7.28 -4.52 6.65
C ASP A 135 8.67 -4.66 5.98
N LEU A 136 9.59 -5.36 6.65
CA LEU A 136 10.98 -5.48 6.19
C LEU A 136 11.10 -6.35 4.93
N ASP A 137 10.33 -7.42 4.82
CA ASP A 137 10.37 -8.30 3.64
C ASP A 137 9.79 -7.56 2.42
N ALA A 138 8.65 -6.89 2.60
CA ALA A 138 8.05 -6.02 1.59
C ALA A 138 9.01 -4.89 1.18
N ARG A 139 9.75 -4.30 2.13
CA ARG A 139 10.77 -3.29 1.85
C ARG A 139 11.83 -3.79 0.90
N GLU A 140 12.38 -4.99 1.15
CA GLU A 140 13.40 -5.56 0.26
C GLU A 140 12.82 -5.88 -1.12
N MET A 141 11.57 -6.33 -1.19
CA MET A 141 10.87 -6.53 -2.47
C MET A 141 10.69 -5.23 -3.25
N VAL A 142 10.29 -4.14 -2.59
CA VAL A 142 10.15 -2.81 -3.20
C VAL A 142 11.52 -2.27 -3.62
N ARG A 143 12.53 -2.33 -2.75
CA ARG A 143 13.89 -1.86 -3.03
C ARG A 143 14.53 -2.57 -4.22
N ALA A 144 14.23 -3.86 -4.40
CA ALA A 144 14.70 -4.63 -5.55
C ALA A 144 14.08 -4.19 -6.89
N ALA A 145 13.02 -3.34 -6.88
CA ALA A 145 12.39 -2.77 -8.06
C ALA A 145 12.03 -3.81 -9.15
N ARG A 146 11.58 -4.99 -8.71
CA ARG A 146 11.22 -6.16 -9.52
C ARG A 146 9.87 -6.77 -9.12
N LEU A 147 8.98 -5.94 -8.59
CA LEU A 147 7.65 -6.35 -8.17
C LEU A 147 6.86 -6.87 -9.37
N GLN A 148 6.20 -8.01 -9.21
CA GLN A 148 5.32 -8.59 -10.22
C GLN A 148 3.84 -8.29 -9.96
N HIS A 149 3.49 -8.12 -8.68
CA HIS A 149 2.13 -7.86 -8.21
C HIS A 149 2.23 -6.88 -7.04
N GLU A 150 1.10 -6.26 -6.71
CA GLU A 150 1.01 -5.31 -5.60
C GLU A 150 1.17 -6.02 -4.26
N LEU A 151 1.74 -5.30 -3.29
CA LEU A 151 1.83 -5.76 -1.92
C LEU A 151 0.70 -5.13 -1.11
N ARG A 152 0.27 -5.80 -0.06
CA ARG A 152 -0.66 -5.24 0.92
C ARG A 152 -0.06 -5.43 2.29
N HIS A 153 -0.06 -4.35 3.08
CA HIS A 153 0.25 -4.45 4.49
C HIS A 153 -0.97 -5.00 5.24
N VAL A 154 -0.79 -6.09 5.98
CA VAL A 154 -1.74 -6.51 7.01
C VAL A 154 -1.28 -5.82 8.29
N GLY A 155 -2.07 -4.86 8.79
CA GLY A 155 -1.68 -3.97 9.88
C GLY A 155 -1.26 -4.67 11.18
N LEU A 156 -0.54 -3.93 12.04
CA LEU A 156 -0.34 -4.24 13.46
C LEU A 156 -1.71 -4.39 14.15
N GLY A 157 -2.24 -5.61 14.15
CA GLY A 157 -3.58 -5.91 14.66
C GLY A 157 -4.17 -7.25 14.23
N ASP A 158 -3.64 -7.92 13.19
CA ASP A 158 -4.09 -9.26 12.82
C ASP A 158 -2.87 -10.19 12.69
N GLY A 159 -2.58 -10.86 13.80
CA GLY A 159 -1.59 -11.92 13.84
C GLY A 159 -2.02 -13.16 13.05
N LEU A 160 -0.99 -13.86 12.56
CA LEU A 160 -0.98 -15.25 12.12
C LEU A 160 -1.53 -15.53 10.72
N GLU A 161 -0.65 -15.50 9.71
CA GLU A 161 -0.45 -16.69 8.87
C GLU A 161 0.94 -16.69 8.23
N ALA A 162 1.64 -17.81 8.40
CA ALA A 162 3.06 -17.97 8.21
C ALA A 162 3.48 -18.03 6.74
N SER A 163 4.69 -17.51 6.51
CA SER A 163 5.54 -17.75 5.34
C SER A 163 5.71 -19.25 5.04
N ALA A 164 5.63 -19.63 3.77
CA ALA A 164 6.02 -20.95 3.28
C ALA A 164 7.14 -20.81 2.24
N PRO A 165 8.28 -21.53 2.41
CA PRO A 165 9.40 -21.46 1.47
C PRO A 165 9.17 -22.33 0.21
N PRO A 166 9.85 -22.05 -0.92
CA PRO A 166 9.71 -22.84 -2.14
C PRO A 166 10.61 -24.08 -2.10
N ILE A 167 10.08 -25.24 -2.52
CA ILE A 167 10.86 -26.45 -2.82
C ILE A 167 10.65 -26.81 -4.30
N PRO A 168 11.72 -27.14 -5.06
CA PRO A 168 11.61 -27.45 -6.49
C PRO A 168 11.29 -28.93 -6.70
N SER A 169 10.57 -29.29 -7.77
CA SER A 169 10.85 -30.57 -8.45
C SER A 169 10.30 -30.64 -9.87
N ARG A 170 11.06 -31.39 -10.68
CA ARG A 170 10.83 -31.77 -12.06
C ARG A 170 9.65 -32.75 -12.21
N SER A 171 8.98 -32.62 -13.35
CA SER A 171 8.17 -33.59 -14.09
C SER A 171 8.23 -35.07 -13.64
N THR A 172 7.05 -35.67 -13.41
CA THR A 172 6.59 -36.87 -14.15
C THR A 172 5.05 -36.99 -14.11
N ARG A 173 4.51 -37.52 -15.21
CA ARG A 173 3.10 -37.70 -15.57
C ARG A 173 2.54 -39.01 -14.99
N GLN A 174 1.30 -39.00 -14.45
CA GLN A 174 0.27 -40.05 -14.60
C GLN A 174 -1.07 -39.66 -13.91
N ALA A 175 -2.20 -39.98 -14.54
CA ALA A 175 -3.59 -39.75 -14.14
C ALA A 175 -4.21 -41.00 -13.46
N PRO A 176 -5.50 -41.07 -13.04
CA PRO A 176 -6.49 -40.03 -12.72
C PRO A 176 -7.05 -40.20 -11.27
N ALA A 177 -6.66 -39.31 -10.36
CA ALA A 177 -7.30 -39.14 -9.04
C ALA A 177 -7.72 -37.67 -8.79
N GLY A 178 -7.72 -36.86 -9.86
CA GLY A 178 -7.80 -35.41 -9.80
C GLY A 178 -9.20 -34.85 -9.51
N ASP A 179 -10.26 -35.60 -9.82
CA ASP A 179 -11.61 -35.02 -9.89
C ASP A 179 -12.23 -34.74 -8.50
N LYS A 180 -12.06 -35.66 -7.54
CA LYS A 180 -12.53 -35.46 -6.15
C LYS A 180 -11.73 -34.40 -5.40
N ARG A 181 -10.41 -34.34 -5.62
CA ARG A 181 -9.54 -33.30 -5.02
C ARG A 181 -9.80 -31.93 -5.63
N ALA A 182 -10.11 -31.86 -6.93
CA ALA A 182 -10.50 -30.61 -7.60
C ALA A 182 -11.83 -30.07 -7.07
N GLN A 183 -12.87 -30.92 -6.92
CA GLN A 183 -14.16 -30.51 -6.36
C GLN A 183 -14.06 -30.06 -4.90
N GLN A 184 -13.21 -30.71 -4.08
CA GLN A 184 -13.02 -30.31 -2.70
C GLN A 184 -12.29 -28.95 -2.59
N ALA A 185 -11.25 -28.74 -3.40
CA ALA A 185 -10.56 -27.45 -3.49
C ALA A 185 -11.49 -26.32 -3.97
N GLU A 186 -12.42 -26.61 -4.89
CA GLU A 186 -13.39 -25.64 -5.36
C GLU A 186 -14.41 -25.26 -4.27
N ARG A 187 -14.90 -26.24 -3.50
CA ARG A 187 -15.80 -26.01 -2.35
C ARG A 187 -15.13 -25.20 -1.24
N GLU A 188 -13.86 -25.48 -0.95
CA GLU A 188 -13.08 -24.71 0.03
C GLU A 188 -12.85 -23.26 -0.44
N ARG A 189 -12.52 -23.06 -1.73
CA ARG A 189 -12.42 -21.72 -2.32
C ARG A 189 -13.75 -20.96 -2.28
N ALA A 190 -14.88 -21.63 -2.54
CA ALA A 190 -16.20 -21.01 -2.47
C ALA A 190 -16.56 -20.61 -1.01
N ARG A 191 -16.22 -21.44 -0.03
CA ARG A 191 -16.40 -21.12 1.40
C ARG A 191 -15.52 -19.95 1.84
N ALA A 192 -14.25 -19.94 1.41
CA ALA A 192 -13.33 -18.86 1.70
C ALA A 192 -13.82 -17.51 1.12
N ARG A 193 -14.32 -17.51 -0.14
CA ARG A 193 -14.92 -16.32 -0.75
C ARG A 193 -16.12 -15.79 0.04
N ARG A 194 -17.06 -16.67 0.42
CA ARG A 194 -18.23 -16.27 1.21
C ARG A 194 -17.84 -15.73 2.60
N ALA A 195 -16.83 -16.33 3.23
CA ALA A 195 -16.32 -15.85 4.51
C ALA A 195 -15.65 -14.48 4.39
N ALA A 196 -14.88 -14.25 3.32
CA ALA A 196 -14.26 -12.96 3.02
C ALA A 196 -15.32 -11.88 2.75
N GLU A 197 -16.35 -12.19 1.96
CA GLU A 197 -17.45 -11.28 1.65
C GLU A 197 -18.26 -10.91 2.91
N ALA A 198 -18.53 -11.88 3.78
CA ALA A 198 -19.19 -11.62 5.06
C ALA A 198 -18.34 -10.76 6.01
N ARG A 199 -17.01 -10.93 6.01
CA ARG A 199 -16.08 -10.07 6.76
C ARG A 199 -16.05 -8.65 6.18
N ALA A 200 -15.97 -8.51 4.86
CA ALA A 200 -16.00 -7.23 4.18
C ALA A 200 -17.28 -6.45 4.50
N ARG A 201 -18.44 -7.12 4.48
CA ARG A 201 -19.73 -6.50 4.83
C ARG A 201 -19.76 -6.03 6.28
N ARG A 202 -19.30 -6.85 7.23
CA ARG A 202 -19.22 -6.43 8.65
C ARG A 202 -18.29 -5.24 8.87
N ASN A 203 -17.17 -5.19 8.15
CA ASN A 203 -16.23 -4.08 8.23
C ASN A 203 -16.84 -2.80 7.63
N ALA A 204 -17.55 -2.90 6.51
CA ALA A 204 -18.29 -1.78 5.92
C ALA A 204 -19.38 -1.25 6.86
N ASP A 205 -20.17 -2.14 7.49
CA ASP A 205 -21.20 -1.75 8.46
C ASP A 205 -20.59 -1.05 9.69
N ARG A 206 -19.43 -1.53 10.16
CA ARG A 206 -18.70 -0.90 11.28
C ARG A 206 -18.17 0.48 10.89
N ALA A 207 -17.60 0.62 9.70
CA ALA A 207 -17.10 1.89 9.18
C ALA A 207 -18.24 2.91 9.00
N ALA A 208 -19.39 2.47 8.48
CA ALA A 208 -20.57 3.32 8.33
C ALA A 208 -21.08 3.84 9.68
N ARG A 209 -21.17 2.99 10.70
CA ARG A 209 -21.56 3.39 12.07
C ARG A 209 -20.55 4.36 12.69
N ALA A 210 -19.25 4.12 12.47
CA ALA A 210 -18.20 5.01 12.96
C ALA A 210 -18.26 6.40 12.31
N LEU A 211 -18.52 6.45 11.00
CA LEU A 211 -18.72 7.69 10.25
C LEU A 211 -19.95 8.46 10.76
N GLN A 212 -21.08 7.78 10.94
CA GLN A 212 -22.29 8.39 11.48
C GLN A 212 -22.03 8.99 12.87
N SER A 213 -21.39 8.23 13.77
CA SER A 213 -21.04 8.73 15.11
C SER A 213 -20.08 9.93 15.06
N ALA A 214 -19.14 9.95 14.12
CA ALA A 214 -18.24 11.09 13.91
C ALA A 214 -18.98 12.33 13.39
N GLN A 215 -19.93 12.16 12.47
CA GLN A 215 -20.80 13.23 11.97
C GLN A 215 -21.67 13.82 13.10
N GLU A 216 -22.30 12.97 13.91
CA GLU A 216 -23.10 13.42 15.07
C GLU A 216 -22.24 14.17 16.11
N ARG A 217 -20.98 13.78 16.31
CA ARG A 217 -20.05 14.52 17.18
C ARG A 217 -19.68 15.87 16.59
N ARG A 218 -19.39 15.92 15.27
CA ARG A 218 -19.10 17.16 14.56
C ARG A 218 -20.28 18.13 14.65
N ASP A 219 -21.50 17.65 14.42
CA ASP A 219 -22.69 18.50 14.41
C ASP A 219 -23.00 19.05 15.81
N ARG A 220 -22.79 18.23 16.85
CA ARG A 220 -22.85 18.69 18.25
C ARG A 220 -21.79 19.74 18.58
N ALA A 221 -20.55 19.53 18.14
CA ALA A 221 -19.49 20.50 18.33
C ALA A 221 -19.77 21.82 17.58
N ALA A 222 -20.31 21.75 16.37
CA ALA A 222 -20.71 22.92 15.59
C ALA A 222 -21.85 23.70 16.25
N GLN A 223 -22.81 23.00 16.87
CA GLN A 223 -23.87 23.67 17.65
C GLN A 223 -23.30 24.35 18.89
N ALA A 224 -22.47 23.66 19.66
CA ALA A 224 -21.83 24.23 20.85
C ALA A 224 -20.98 25.47 20.51
N LEU A 225 -20.30 25.48 19.35
CA LEU A 225 -19.57 26.65 18.87
C LEU A 225 -20.50 27.83 18.60
N ARG A 226 -21.63 27.61 17.91
CA ARG A 226 -22.63 28.68 17.65
C ARG A 226 -23.19 29.26 18.94
N ASP A 227 -23.49 28.39 19.91
CA ASP A 227 -24.02 28.83 21.20
C ASP A 227 -22.98 29.68 21.97
N ALA A 228 -21.72 29.24 21.99
CA ALA A 228 -20.62 30.00 22.59
C ALA A 228 -20.35 31.34 21.88
N GLU A 229 -20.46 31.40 20.56
CA GLU A 229 -20.35 32.64 19.78
C GLU A 229 -21.47 33.63 20.12
N ALA A 230 -22.71 33.13 20.31
CA ALA A 230 -23.85 33.95 20.71
C ALA A 230 -23.69 34.50 22.13
N GLU A 231 -23.24 33.68 23.08
CA GLU A 231 -22.92 34.12 24.45
C GLU A 231 -21.82 35.18 24.47
N LEU A 232 -20.76 34.99 23.69
CA LEU A 232 -19.68 35.98 23.55
C LEU A 232 -20.20 37.30 22.97
N ALA A 233 -21.08 37.25 21.98
CA ALA A 233 -21.69 38.45 21.40
C ALA A 233 -22.55 39.20 22.43
N GLN A 234 -23.35 38.48 23.23
CA GLN A 234 -24.14 39.06 24.33
C GLN A 234 -23.25 39.71 25.40
N ALA A 235 -22.22 39.01 25.85
CA ALA A 235 -21.29 39.52 26.86
C ALA A 235 -20.57 40.79 26.37
N ARG A 236 -20.18 40.83 25.08
CA ARG A 236 -19.60 42.03 24.46
C ARG A 236 -20.59 43.19 24.41
N ALA A 237 -21.85 42.95 24.08
CA ALA A 237 -22.88 43.99 24.05
C ALA A 237 -23.10 44.59 25.46
N GLN A 238 -23.24 43.75 26.48
CA GLN A 238 -23.39 44.17 27.88
C GLN A 238 -22.18 44.98 28.37
N ALA A 239 -20.97 44.54 28.06
CA ALA A 239 -19.75 45.28 28.40
C ALA A 239 -19.72 46.67 27.72
N HIS A 240 -20.19 46.75 26.47
CA HIS A 240 -20.26 48.02 25.73
C HIS A 240 -21.30 48.99 26.31
N GLU A 241 -22.44 48.48 26.78
CA GLU A 241 -23.51 49.25 27.42
C GLU A 241 -23.07 49.77 28.79
N ALA A 242 -22.50 48.91 29.64
CA ALA A 242 -21.95 49.31 30.94
C ALA A 242 -20.84 50.37 30.81
N ALA A 243 -20.01 50.27 29.77
CA ALA A 243 -18.98 51.28 29.49
C ALA A 243 -19.56 52.64 29.07
N ARG A 244 -20.76 52.69 28.47
CA ARG A 244 -21.45 53.94 28.15
C ARG A 244 -22.13 54.59 29.35
N GLU A 245 -22.62 53.80 30.30
CA GLU A 245 -23.27 54.32 31.51
C GLU A 245 -22.28 54.91 32.51
N LEU A 246 -21.01 54.48 32.45
CA LEU A 246 -19.94 54.93 33.35
C LEU A 246 -19.12 56.12 32.84
N GLY A 247 -19.32 56.55 31.59
CA GLY A 247 -18.61 57.67 30.95
C GLY A 247 -19.50 58.88 30.74
#